data_AF-A0AAN9GQJ8-F1
#
_entry.id   AF-A0AAN9GQJ8-F1
#
_cell.length_a   1.000
_cell.length_b   1.000
_cell.length_c   1.000
_cell.angle_alpha   90.00
_cell.angle_beta   90.00
_cell.angle_gamma   90.00
#
_symmetry.space_group_name_H-M   'P 1'
#
loop_
_entity.id
_entity.type
_entity.pdbx_description
1 polymer ?
#
loop_
_entity_poly.entity_id
_entity_poly.type
_entity_poly.pdbx_seq_one_letter_code
_entity_poly.pdbx_strand_id
1 'polypeptide(L)'
;MSRVRFKRLLAIVLVICVGGLAMTVWNAALFTENSCMNGLVTGCVPEKLQRAAAYEFTSGPQMKVHKKSVRKVLRVEVFPSWTTSDPKDTVFTRRVYLYSAFVALHRAPSTGSYVDIVAFQEGRQLLGLKCCAKIPGQAPSLGGEAVIDFPAMSLKHDPASKDLSVFALVFRCQFPLTASQLGAGHVTLSPTSCPEDERVYLPVGLPVKKPGELALCGKVAYGHELDPRKLVEWFEMQRLLGVDKILIYDLNNNKTVRKIFGHYRETGLLDPLPYKLPGRNWGRVMTSKNCFNDRVLSIWDCRLRLAGYDYVMGIDMDEVILPRKALSLKPFFNEQFSKHGQTASLFFNVQFFVEEWGPVNSTAPLIFLQYLNSTSPRRERYKYVYIPSRTHQLQTHTVFSYPGHSGMIFLDPNLATIFHFRKCPREWKSCNPPRITDNNMLRFQDELVPRVQAAMKRVEL
;
A
#
# COMPACT_ATOMS: atom_id res chain seq x y z
N MET A 1 17.95 52.64 -55.00
CA MET A 1 18.50 51.26 -54.85
C MET A 1 17.37 50.38 -54.30
N SER A 2 16.79 49.39 -54.99
CA SER A 2 17.33 48.09 -55.48
C SER A 2 17.72 47.14 -54.34
N ARG A 3 17.29 45.86 -54.26
CA ARG A 3 16.34 44.96 -55.00
C ARG A 3 16.29 43.65 -54.14
N VAL A 4 15.21 42.90 -53.84
CA VAL A 4 14.40 41.84 -54.54
C VAL A 4 13.50 41.26 -53.39
N ARG A 5 12.16 41.01 -53.42
CA ARG A 5 11.34 39.93 -54.06
C ARG A 5 11.77 38.47 -53.68
N PHE A 6 10.94 37.41 -53.55
CA PHE A 6 9.46 37.22 -53.59
C PHE A 6 9.04 35.77 -53.17
N LYS A 7 7.85 35.57 -52.55
CA LYS A 7 6.95 34.36 -52.65
C LYS A 7 7.53 32.98 -52.18
N ARG A 8 6.84 31.81 -52.09
CA ARG A 8 5.45 31.28 -51.82
C ARG A 8 5.63 29.76 -51.43
N LEU A 9 4.67 28.88 -51.09
CA LEU A 9 3.19 28.81 -51.12
C LEU A 9 2.64 27.94 -49.94
N LEU A 10 1.33 27.65 -49.94
CA LEU A 10 0.59 26.68 -49.12
C LEU A 10 0.95 25.20 -49.41
N ALA A 11 0.57 24.31 -48.49
CA ALA A 11 -0.27 23.15 -48.83
C ALA A 11 -1.43 23.03 -47.82
N ILE A 12 -2.66 22.86 -48.31
CA ILE A 12 -3.86 22.52 -47.52
C ILE A 12 -4.40 21.21 -48.10
N VAL A 13 -4.82 20.28 -47.25
CA VAL A 13 -5.59 19.10 -47.67
C VAL A 13 -6.91 19.08 -46.91
N LEU A 14 -8.00 19.16 -47.67
CA LEU A 14 -9.37 18.95 -47.22
C LEU A 14 -9.85 17.63 -47.82
N VAL A 15 -10.44 16.74 -47.02
CA VAL A 15 -11.14 15.56 -47.52
C VAL A 15 -12.50 15.47 -46.83
N ILE A 16 -13.56 15.55 -47.63
CA ILE A 16 -14.93 15.18 -47.26
C ILE A 16 -15.39 14.19 -48.32
N CYS A 17 -15.77 12.99 -47.90
CA CYS A 17 -16.59 12.08 -48.70
C CYS A 17 -17.71 11.53 -47.82
N VAL A 18 -18.87 11.29 -48.43
CA VAL A 18 -20.08 10.82 -47.78
C VAL A 18 -20.37 9.38 -48.24
N GLY A 19 -20.80 8.54 -47.32
CA GLY A 19 -21.18 7.15 -47.59
C GLY A 19 -20.91 6.30 -46.36
N GLY A 20 -21.94 5.62 -45.84
CA GLY A 20 -21.83 4.84 -44.62
C GLY A 20 -22.55 3.51 -44.71
N LEU A 21 -22.02 2.54 -43.97
CA LEU A 21 -22.72 1.36 -43.47
C LEU A 21 -21.94 0.82 -42.26
N ALA A 22 -22.63 0.12 -41.36
CA ALA A 22 -22.12 -0.18 -40.02
C ALA A 22 -21.31 -1.48 -39.96
N MET A 23 -20.33 -1.57 -39.05
CA MET A 23 -20.43 -2.44 -37.86
C MET A 23 -19.24 -2.29 -36.87
N THR A 24 -19.58 -2.50 -35.60
CA THR A 24 -18.77 -2.65 -34.38
C THR A 24 -17.27 -3.01 -34.46
N VAL A 25 -16.41 -2.19 -33.85
CA VAL A 25 -15.27 -2.59 -32.99
C VAL A 25 -15.17 -1.59 -31.80
N TRP A 26 -14.63 -2.02 -30.66
CA TRP A 26 -14.56 -1.24 -29.40
C TRP A 26 -13.65 0.00 -29.46
N ASN A 27 -14.07 1.08 -28.79
CA ASN A 27 -13.21 2.22 -28.45
C ASN A 27 -12.23 1.86 -27.32
N ALA A 28 -10.98 1.53 -27.67
CA ALA A 28 -9.88 1.44 -26.72
C ALA A 28 -9.37 2.84 -26.36
N ALA A 29 -10.04 3.51 -25.41
CA ALA A 29 -9.62 4.82 -24.92
C ALA A 29 -8.26 4.73 -24.20
N LEU A 30 -7.22 5.25 -24.85
CA LEU A 30 -5.83 5.26 -24.35
C LEU A 30 -5.67 6.20 -23.15
N PHE A 31 -5.90 5.67 -21.94
CA PHE A 31 -5.51 6.33 -20.69
C PHE A 31 -3.98 6.35 -20.54
N THR A 32 -3.37 7.45 -20.97
CA THR A 32 -1.95 7.75 -20.74
C THR A 32 -1.74 8.33 -19.34
N GLU A 33 -1.39 7.48 -18.38
CA GLU A 33 -1.12 7.87 -16.99
C GLU A 33 0.16 8.73 -16.85
N ASN A 34 0.08 10.01 -17.20
CA ASN A 34 1.11 11.03 -16.93
C ASN A 34 1.16 11.47 -15.44
N SER A 35 0.90 10.54 -14.52
CA SER A 35 0.75 10.82 -13.08
C SER A 35 2.04 10.65 -12.26
N CYS A 36 3.04 9.92 -12.77
CA CYS A 36 4.28 9.65 -12.03
C CYS A 36 5.28 10.82 -11.93
N MET A 37 5.03 11.96 -12.60
CA MET A 37 5.99 13.09 -12.67
C MET A 37 5.62 14.32 -11.84
N ASN A 38 4.43 14.38 -11.21
CA ASN A 38 4.00 15.53 -10.38
C ASN A 38 3.13 15.13 -9.17
N GLY A 39 3.33 13.93 -8.61
CA GLY A 39 2.55 13.39 -7.49
C GLY A 39 3.33 13.32 -6.18
N LEU A 40 3.40 14.42 -5.41
CA LEU A 40 3.92 14.37 -4.04
C LEU A 40 2.91 13.70 -3.11
N VAL A 41 3.00 12.37 -2.97
CA VAL A 41 2.23 11.58 -2.00
C VAL A 41 2.29 12.26 -0.63
N THR A 42 1.13 12.50 -0.03
CA THR A 42 1.06 13.15 1.29
C THR A 42 1.60 12.21 2.34
N GLY A 43 2.60 12.68 3.09
CA GLY A 43 3.34 11.86 4.05
C GLY A 43 4.70 11.35 3.56
N CYS A 44 5.39 12.16 2.75
CA CYS A 44 6.78 11.95 2.37
C CYS A 44 7.55 13.26 2.59
N VAL A 45 8.72 13.19 3.25
CA VAL A 45 9.50 14.39 3.61
C VAL A 45 10.28 14.93 2.39
N PRO A 46 10.24 16.25 2.09
CA PRO A 46 11.05 16.85 1.03
C PRO A 46 12.56 16.89 1.38
N GLU A 47 13.40 16.60 0.40
CA GLU A 47 14.87 16.55 0.52
C GLU A 47 15.49 17.96 0.46
N LYS A 48 15.33 18.76 1.52
CA LYS A 48 15.97 20.08 1.67
C LYS A 48 16.45 20.37 3.10
N LEU A 49 17.43 19.61 3.60
CA LEU A 49 18.24 20.03 4.76
C LEU A 49 19.61 19.33 4.85
N GLN A 50 20.39 19.35 3.75
CA GLN A 50 21.82 19.05 3.76
C GLN A 50 22.52 19.71 2.55
N ARG A 51 23.41 20.68 2.82
CA ARG A 51 24.31 21.32 1.85
C ARG A 51 25.52 21.92 2.59
N ALA A 52 26.70 21.31 2.44
CA ALA A 52 28.02 21.95 2.59
C ALA A 52 29.14 20.93 2.32
N ALA A 53 29.58 20.80 1.06
CA ALA A 53 30.87 20.24 0.62
C ALA A 53 30.86 20.08 -0.91
N ALA A 54 31.17 21.15 -1.65
CA ALA A 54 31.48 21.05 -3.07
C ALA A 54 33.00 20.89 -3.20
N TYR A 55 33.45 19.76 -3.76
CA TYR A 55 34.83 19.58 -4.22
C TYR A 55 34.84 19.60 -5.74
N GLU A 56 35.69 20.44 -6.32
CA GLU A 56 35.87 20.53 -7.76
C GLU A 56 36.62 19.30 -8.27
N PHE A 57 36.11 18.69 -9.35
CA PHE A 57 36.81 17.61 -10.05
C PHE A 57 37.33 18.13 -11.40
N THR A 58 38.62 18.43 -11.45
CA THR A 58 39.33 18.72 -12.70
C THR A 58 39.47 17.45 -13.53
N SER A 59 39.26 17.56 -14.85
CA SER A 59 39.18 16.41 -15.75
C SER A 59 40.56 15.88 -16.15
N GLY A 60 41.01 14.80 -15.51
CA GLY A 60 42.18 14.01 -15.96
C GLY A 60 41.85 13.02 -17.10
N PRO A 61 42.85 12.56 -17.88
CA PRO A 61 42.64 11.71 -19.05
C PRO A 61 42.19 10.28 -18.70
N GLN A 62 41.38 9.67 -19.58
CA GLN A 62 40.79 8.35 -19.36
C GLN A 62 41.81 7.20 -19.47
N MET A 63 42.23 6.67 -18.32
CA MET A 63 42.97 5.41 -18.27
C MET A 63 42.01 4.22 -18.47
N LYS A 64 42.31 3.31 -19.42
CA LYS A 64 41.50 2.11 -19.70
C LYS A 64 41.65 1.04 -18.60
N VAL A 65 40.99 1.26 -17.45
CA VAL A 65 40.95 0.29 -16.36
C VAL A 65 40.32 -1.02 -16.83
N HIS A 66 41.10 -2.10 -16.80
CA HIS A 66 40.58 -3.45 -17.03
C HIS A 66 39.51 -3.77 -15.96
N LYS A 67 38.31 -4.13 -16.40
CA LYS A 67 37.23 -4.56 -15.50
C LYS A 67 37.57 -5.92 -14.88
N LYS A 68 38.32 -5.92 -13.78
CA LYS A 68 38.41 -7.07 -12.87
C LYS A 68 36.98 -7.52 -12.55
N SER A 69 36.74 -8.83 -12.61
CA SER A 69 35.43 -9.39 -12.27
C SER A 69 35.15 -9.16 -10.79
N VAL A 70 34.39 -8.11 -10.47
CA VAL A 70 33.95 -7.83 -9.10
C VAL A 70 33.05 -8.98 -8.67
N ARG A 71 33.49 -9.76 -7.67
CA ARG A 71 32.73 -10.88 -7.11
C ARG A 71 31.42 -10.36 -6.51
N LYS A 72 30.35 -10.42 -7.31
CA LYS A 72 29.00 -10.02 -6.88
C LYS A 72 28.46 -11.08 -5.93
N VAL A 73 28.14 -10.67 -4.70
CA VAL A 73 27.50 -11.54 -3.71
C VAL A 73 26.01 -11.22 -3.69
N LEU A 74 25.17 -12.25 -3.75
CA LEU A 74 23.76 -12.15 -3.36
C LEU A 74 23.65 -12.58 -1.89
N ARG A 75 22.95 -11.79 -1.08
CA ARG A 75 22.58 -12.15 0.29
C ARG A 75 21.06 -12.08 0.44
N VAL A 76 20.49 -13.04 1.14
CA VAL A 76 19.09 -13.05 1.55
C VAL A 76 19.05 -12.80 3.05
N GLU A 77 18.20 -11.88 3.49
CA GLU A 77 18.07 -11.47 4.89
C GLU A 77 16.59 -11.44 5.28
N VAL A 78 16.25 -11.84 6.50
CA VAL A 78 14.86 -11.95 6.96
C VAL A 78 14.51 -10.93 8.03
N PHE A 79 13.28 -10.43 7.98
CA PHE A 79 12.69 -9.63 9.05
C PHE A 79 12.49 -10.48 10.32
N PRO A 80 12.67 -9.95 11.55
CA PRO A 80 12.99 -8.56 11.93
C PRO A 80 14.50 -8.22 11.94
N SER A 81 15.36 -9.18 11.62
CA SER A 81 16.81 -9.15 11.80
C SER A 81 17.60 -8.56 10.62
N TRP A 82 16.92 -8.11 9.57
CA TRP A 82 17.56 -7.61 8.36
C TRP A 82 18.37 -6.32 8.55
N THR A 83 19.30 -6.07 7.63
CA THR A 83 20.23 -4.93 7.68
C THR A 83 19.51 -3.60 7.46
N THR A 84 19.46 -2.77 8.50
CA THR A 84 19.00 -1.36 8.42
C THR A 84 20.14 -0.34 8.51
N SER A 85 21.30 -0.71 9.05
CA SER A 85 22.49 0.14 9.24
C SER A 85 23.63 -0.35 8.35
N ASP A 86 24.64 0.48 8.05
CA ASP A 86 25.67 0.08 7.07
C ASP A 86 26.46 -1.17 7.53
N PRO A 87 26.38 -2.30 6.77
CA PRO A 87 27.05 -3.55 7.09
C PRO A 87 28.55 -3.53 6.73
N LYS A 88 29.05 -2.44 6.11
CA LYS A 88 30.44 -2.24 5.68
C LYS A 88 30.95 -3.36 4.77
N ASP A 89 30.14 -3.72 3.77
CA ASP A 89 30.47 -4.80 2.81
C ASP A 89 31.82 -4.53 2.10
N THR A 90 32.79 -5.43 2.26
CA THR A 90 34.10 -5.36 1.58
C THR A 90 34.05 -5.77 0.10
N VAL A 91 32.92 -6.30 -0.37
CA VAL A 91 32.65 -6.70 -1.75
C VAL A 91 31.26 -6.23 -2.17
N PHE A 92 31.02 -6.08 -3.48
CA PHE A 92 29.71 -5.69 -3.99
C PHE A 92 28.64 -6.75 -3.63
N THR A 93 27.90 -6.46 -2.56
CA THR A 93 26.86 -7.32 -2.01
C THR A 93 25.51 -6.70 -2.32
N ARG A 94 24.62 -7.52 -2.87
CA ARG A 94 23.25 -7.19 -3.23
C ARG A 94 22.30 -7.96 -2.33
N ARG A 95 21.25 -7.32 -1.83
CA ARG A 95 20.28 -7.95 -0.92
C ARG A 95 18.88 -8.15 -1.49
N VAL A 96 18.29 -9.27 -1.07
CA VAL A 96 16.85 -9.50 -0.99
C VAL A 96 16.49 -9.56 0.48
N TYR A 97 15.46 -8.80 0.87
CA TYR A 97 15.00 -8.64 2.24
C TYR A 97 13.60 -9.24 2.35
N LEU A 98 13.48 -10.44 2.91
CA LEU A 98 12.19 -11.14 3.05
C LEU A 98 11.47 -10.64 4.30
N TYR A 99 10.24 -10.14 4.15
CA TYR A 99 9.44 -9.57 5.24
C TYR A 99 8.50 -10.60 5.88
N SER A 100 7.81 -11.37 5.03
CA SER A 100 6.82 -12.36 5.45
C SER A 100 6.58 -13.40 4.36
N ALA A 101 5.99 -14.53 4.74
CA ALA A 101 5.58 -15.59 3.85
C ALA A 101 4.21 -16.14 4.28
N PHE A 102 3.30 -16.33 3.33
CA PHE A 102 1.96 -16.87 3.59
C PHE A 102 1.52 -17.87 2.54
N VAL A 103 0.82 -18.92 2.96
CA VAL A 103 0.11 -19.81 2.01
C VAL A 103 -0.98 -19.00 1.31
N ALA A 104 -1.04 -19.10 -0.03
CA ALA A 104 -2.04 -18.40 -0.83
C ALA A 104 -3.42 -19.07 -0.72
N LEU A 105 -4.14 -18.78 0.38
CA LEU A 105 -5.39 -19.44 0.79
C LEU A 105 -6.43 -19.63 -0.33
N HIS A 106 -6.55 -18.67 -1.25
CA HIS A 106 -7.54 -18.65 -2.33
C HIS A 106 -6.99 -19.08 -3.70
N ARG A 107 -5.73 -19.54 -3.78
CA ARG A 107 -5.09 -19.99 -5.01
C ARG A 107 -4.17 -21.17 -4.72
N ALA A 108 -4.66 -22.38 -4.95
CA ALA A 108 -3.84 -23.60 -4.95
C ALA A 108 -3.58 -24.08 -6.40
N PRO A 109 -2.38 -24.62 -6.71
CA PRO A 109 -2.17 -25.43 -7.90
C PRO A 109 -2.73 -26.85 -7.69
N SER A 110 -2.98 -27.59 -8.78
CA SER A 110 -3.42 -28.98 -8.72
C SER A 110 -2.40 -29.94 -8.08
N THR A 111 -1.12 -29.54 -7.99
CA THR A 111 0.00 -30.39 -7.55
C THR A 111 0.66 -29.92 -6.24
N GLY A 112 -0.05 -29.20 -5.38
CA GLY A 112 0.47 -28.82 -4.06
C GLY A 112 -0.12 -27.51 -3.52
N SER A 113 0.74 -26.55 -3.20
CA SER A 113 0.33 -25.23 -2.67
C SER A 113 1.32 -24.13 -3.06
N TYR A 114 0.81 -22.90 -3.13
CA TYR A 114 1.62 -21.70 -3.34
C TYR A 114 1.90 -20.99 -2.01
N VAL A 115 3.11 -20.44 -1.87
CA VAL A 115 3.48 -19.50 -0.82
C VAL A 115 3.82 -18.15 -1.48
N ASP A 116 3.13 -17.10 -1.07
CA ASP A 116 3.46 -15.72 -1.44
C ASP A 116 4.44 -15.16 -0.38
N ILE A 117 5.64 -14.78 -0.81
CA ILE A 117 6.70 -14.21 0.02
C ILE A 117 6.82 -12.71 -0.32
N VAL A 118 6.56 -11.86 0.65
CA VAL A 118 6.64 -10.40 0.51
C VAL A 118 8.07 -9.95 0.81
N ALA A 119 8.65 -9.14 -0.08
CA ALA A 119 10.05 -8.76 0.01
C ALA A 119 10.33 -7.32 -0.44
N PHE A 120 11.49 -6.81 -0.02
CA PHE A 120 12.21 -5.74 -0.71
C PHE A 120 13.43 -6.32 -1.46
N GLN A 121 13.89 -5.66 -2.53
CA GLN A 121 15.14 -5.99 -3.23
C GLN A 121 15.89 -4.72 -3.65
N GLU A 122 17.21 -4.73 -3.51
CA GLU A 122 18.10 -3.66 -4.00
C GLU A 122 18.27 -3.74 -5.53
N GLY A 123 17.89 -2.71 -6.27
CA GLY A 123 18.06 -2.56 -7.73
C GLY A 123 17.16 -3.46 -8.60
N ARG A 124 17.40 -3.44 -9.93
CA ARG A 124 16.69 -4.22 -10.97
C ARG A 124 16.37 -5.68 -10.63
N GLN A 125 15.11 -6.09 -10.63
CA GLN A 125 14.59 -7.47 -10.53
C GLN A 125 15.61 -8.61 -10.74
N LEU A 126 15.83 -9.44 -9.72
CA LEU A 126 16.56 -10.71 -9.86
C LEU A 126 15.65 -11.75 -10.53
N LEU A 127 16.26 -12.62 -11.33
CA LEU A 127 15.63 -13.75 -12.01
C LEU A 127 16.43 -15.02 -11.67
N GLY A 128 15.80 -16.19 -11.75
CA GLY A 128 16.44 -17.48 -11.43
C GLY A 128 16.70 -17.71 -9.93
N LEU A 129 15.97 -17.02 -9.04
CA LEU A 129 15.93 -17.42 -7.63
C LEU A 129 15.04 -18.66 -7.50
N LYS A 130 15.50 -19.65 -6.75
CA LYS A 130 14.76 -20.85 -6.38
C LYS A 130 14.13 -20.68 -5.01
N CYS A 131 12.97 -21.29 -4.83
CA CYS A 131 12.32 -21.39 -3.54
C CYS A 131 12.89 -22.56 -2.73
N CYS A 132 12.95 -22.38 -1.42
CA CYS A 132 13.37 -23.42 -0.48
C CYS A 132 12.39 -23.47 0.69
N ALA A 133 12.03 -24.67 1.11
CA ALA A 133 11.24 -24.91 2.31
C ALA A 133 12.03 -25.76 3.31
N LYS A 134 11.85 -25.48 4.61
CA LYS A 134 12.31 -26.34 5.70
C LYS A 134 11.09 -26.72 6.55
N ILE A 135 10.76 -28.00 6.53
CA ILE A 135 9.65 -28.57 7.30
C ILE A 135 10.23 -29.19 8.59
N PRO A 136 9.58 -29.08 9.77
CA PRO A 136 10.08 -29.68 11.00
C PRO A 136 10.38 -31.18 10.83
N GLY A 137 11.55 -31.61 11.30
CA GLY A 137 12.02 -32.99 11.17
C GLY A 137 12.50 -33.39 9.77
N GLN A 138 12.62 -32.47 8.81
CA GLN A 138 13.06 -32.76 7.44
C GLN A 138 14.26 -31.90 7.02
N ALA A 139 15.07 -32.43 6.09
CA ALA A 139 16.12 -31.65 5.43
C ALA A 139 15.52 -30.55 4.53
N PRO A 140 16.19 -29.40 4.33
CA PRO A 140 15.68 -28.34 3.46
C PRO A 140 15.46 -28.80 2.01
N SER A 141 14.23 -28.69 1.53
CA SER A 141 13.80 -29.10 0.19
C SER A 141 13.72 -27.92 -0.78
N LEU A 142 14.24 -28.11 -1.99
CA LEU A 142 14.00 -27.18 -3.11
C LEU A 142 12.52 -27.24 -3.53
N GLY A 143 11.93 -26.07 -3.68
CA GLY A 143 10.67 -25.88 -4.42
C GLY A 143 10.92 -25.49 -5.86
N GLY A 144 9.88 -24.97 -6.53
CA GLY A 144 10.01 -24.40 -7.87
C GLY A 144 10.83 -23.10 -7.92
N GLU A 145 10.91 -22.50 -9.12
CA GLU A 145 11.44 -21.15 -9.28
C GLU A 145 10.53 -20.12 -8.60
N ALA A 146 11.14 -19.05 -8.10
CA ALA A 146 10.44 -17.94 -7.46
C ALA A 146 9.91 -16.96 -8.53
N VAL A 147 8.67 -17.19 -8.96
CA VAL A 147 7.99 -16.32 -9.93
C VAL A 147 7.59 -15.01 -9.27
N ILE A 148 7.87 -13.87 -9.88
CA ILE A 148 7.41 -12.57 -9.36
C ILE A 148 5.97 -12.36 -9.82
N ASP A 149 5.03 -12.52 -8.88
CA ASP A 149 3.59 -12.49 -9.15
C ASP A 149 3.09 -11.09 -9.48
N PHE A 150 3.64 -10.09 -8.79
CA PHE A 150 3.33 -8.69 -9.04
C PHE A 150 4.54 -7.81 -8.71
N PRO A 151 5.15 -7.14 -9.71
CA PRO A 151 6.15 -6.13 -9.45
C PRO A 151 5.48 -4.83 -8.98
N ALA A 152 6.18 -4.03 -8.17
CA ALA A 152 5.80 -2.63 -7.96
C ALA A 152 5.72 -1.92 -9.33
N MET A 153 4.64 -1.15 -9.55
CA MET A 153 4.30 -0.58 -10.87
C MET A 153 5.15 0.65 -11.24
N SER A 154 6.48 0.51 -11.16
CA SER A 154 7.47 1.49 -11.63
C SER A 154 8.78 0.83 -12.07
N LEU A 155 8.70 -0.34 -12.72
CA LEU A 155 9.82 -0.94 -13.45
C LEU A 155 9.86 -0.56 -14.94
N LYS A 156 8.88 0.23 -15.42
CA LYS A 156 8.96 0.96 -16.70
C LYS A 156 9.97 2.12 -16.58
N HIS A 157 11.25 1.77 -16.54
CA HIS A 157 12.43 2.62 -16.74
C HIS A 157 12.22 4.10 -16.36
N ASP A 158 12.44 4.45 -15.09
CA ASP A 158 13.13 5.70 -14.81
C ASP A 158 14.64 5.49 -15.13
N PRO A 159 15.19 6.08 -16.19
CA PRO A 159 16.61 5.94 -16.52
C PRO A 159 17.54 6.69 -15.55
N ALA A 160 17.01 7.52 -14.65
CA ALA A 160 17.76 8.16 -13.56
C ALA A 160 17.92 7.23 -12.33
N SER A 161 17.06 6.22 -12.16
CA SER A 161 17.09 5.25 -11.03
C SER A 161 18.28 4.28 -11.00
N LYS A 162 19.42 4.65 -11.58
CA LYS A 162 20.66 3.85 -11.63
C LYS A 162 21.27 3.60 -10.24
N ASP A 163 21.04 4.50 -9.30
CA ASP A 163 21.60 4.43 -7.95
C ASP A 163 20.68 3.70 -6.96
N LEU A 164 20.97 2.40 -6.77
CA LEU A 164 20.80 1.64 -5.51
C LEU A 164 19.40 1.62 -4.86
N SER A 165 18.34 1.98 -5.59
CA SER A 165 16.96 2.03 -5.10
C SER A 165 16.43 0.67 -4.64
N VAL A 166 15.51 0.69 -3.67
CA VAL A 166 14.94 -0.50 -3.04
C VAL A 166 13.49 -0.68 -3.51
N PHE A 167 13.21 -1.81 -4.15
CA PHE A 167 11.92 -2.12 -4.77
C PHE A 167 11.12 -3.10 -3.91
N ALA A 168 9.83 -2.86 -3.74
CA ALA A 168 8.91 -3.84 -3.15
C ALA A 168 8.47 -4.85 -4.22
N LEU A 169 8.31 -6.12 -3.84
CA LEU A 169 7.80 -7.18 -4.70
C LEU A 169 7.20 -8.35 -3.90
N VAL A 170 6.36 -9.15 -4.58
CA VAL A 170 5.88 -10.44 -4.08
C VAL A 170 6.44 -11.56 -4.96
N PHE A 171 7.24 -12.44 -4.36
CA PHE A 171 7.62 -13.71 -4.99
C PHE A 171 6.54 -14.76 -4.68
N ARG A 172 6.15 -15.58 -5.65
CA ARG A 172 5.35 -16.78 -5.44
C ARG A 172 6.23 -18.02 -5.64
N CYS A 173 6.17 -18.90 -4.65
CA CYS A 173 6.82 -20.19 -4.64
C CYS A 173 5.78 -21.30 -4.78
N GLN A 174 6.04 -22.30 -5.61
CA GLN A 174 5.26 -23.54 -5.64
C GLN A 174 6.02 -24.65 -4.92
N PHE A 175 5.32 -25.39 -4.06
CA PHE A 175 5.83 -26.58 -3.39
C PHE A 175 4.86 -27.76 -3.56
N PRO A 176 5.34 -29.00 -3.73
CA PRO A 176 4.53 -30.22 -3.76
C PRO A 176 4.13 -30.65 -2.34
N LEU A 177 3.61 -29.70 -1.56
CA LEU A 177 3.25 -29.85 -0.15
C LEU A 177 1.85 -29.27 0.10
N THR A 178 1.16 -29.76 1.12
CA THR A 178 -0.14 -29.21 1.53
C THR A 178 0.02 -27.86 2.24
N ALA A 179 -1.06 -27.06 2.22
CA ALA A 179 -1.16 -25.82 2.99
C ALA A 179 -0.85 -25.99 4.49
N SER A 180 -1.21 -27.13 5.09
CA SER A 180 -0.94 -27.43 6.50
C SER A 180 0.54 -27.73 6.76
N GLN A 181 1.19 -28.55 5.92
CA GLN A 181 2.63 -28.82 6.02
C GLN A 181 3.45 -27.54 5.84
N LEU A 182 3.09 -26.71 4.86
CA LEU A 182 3.75 -25.42 4.63
C LEU A 182 3.54 -24.47 5.80
N GLY A 183 2.32 -24.36 6.33
CA GLY A 183 2.00 -23.51 7.50
C GLY A 183 2.62 -23.94 8.83
N ALA A 184 3.21 -25.14 8.91
CA ALA A 184 4.06 -25.58 10.01
C ALA A 184 5.57 -25.43 9.70
N GLY A 185 5.91 -24.99 8.49
CA GLY A 185 7.27 -24.88 7.97
C GLY A 185 7.76 -23.44 7.80
N HIS A 186 8.98 -23.34 7.30
CA HIS A 186 9.65 -22.08 7.01
C HIS A 186 10.13 -22.05 5.55
N VAL A 187 10.27 -20.88 4.94
CA VAL A 187 10.73 -20.71 3.54
C VAL A 187 11.82 -19.65 3.38
N THR A 188 12.64 -19.81 2.34
CA THR A 188 13.59 -18.80 1.89
C THR A 188 13.76 -18.83 0.37
N LEU A 189 14.56 -17.90 -0.15
CA LEU A 189 14.98 -17.84 -1.55
C LEU A 189 16.49 -18.09 -1.65
N SER A 190 16.93 -18.75 -2.73
CA SER A 190 18.35 -19.02 -2.97
C SER A 190 18.68 -19.01 -4.47
N PRO A 191 19.88 -18.55 -4.89
CA PRO A 191 20.29 -18.63 -6.29
C PRO A 191 20.70 -20.04 -6.75
N THR A 192 20.95 -20.99 -5.83
CA THR A 192 21.59 -22.29 -6.18
C THR A 192 20.93 -23.49 -5.51
N SER A 193 21.07 -23.61 -4.20
CA SER A 193 20.68 -24.73 -3.34
C SER A 193 20.16 -24.20 -2.00
N CYS A 194 19.43 -25.01 -1.24
CA CYS A 194 18.83 -24.55 0.00
C CYS A 194 19.87 -24.34 1.11
N PRO A 195 19.91 -23.16 1.78
CA PRO A 195 20.82 -22.92 2.90
C PRO A 195 20.53 -23.86 4.08
N GLU A 196 21.58 -24.26 4.79
CA GLU A 196 21.47 -25.01 6.05
C GLU A 196 21.14 -24.09 7.24
N ASP A 197 21.61 -22.83 7.18
CA ASP A 197 21.39 -21.79 8.19
C ASP A 197 19.91 -21.42 8.30
N GLU A 198 19.29 -21.81 9.41
CA GLU A 198 17.86 -21.55 9.67
C GLU A 198 17.54 -20.05 9.76
N ARG A 199 18.53 -19.21 10.09
CA ARG A 199 18.35 -17.76 10.30
C ARG A 199 18.05 -16.98 9.02
N VAL A 200 18.12 -17.62 7.84
CA VAL A 200 17.66 -17.02 6.58
C VAL A 200 16.28 -17.49 6.13
N TYR A 201 15.57 -18.27 6.93
CA TYR A 201 14.20 -18.73 6.64
C TYR A 201 13.15 -17.93 7.43
N LEU A 202 12.04 -17.59 6.75
CA LEU A 202 10.84 -17.01 7.37
C LEU A 202 9.84 -18.11 7.74
N PRO A 203 9.15 -18.05 8.89
CA PRO A 203 7.98 -18.88 9.15
C PRO A 203 6.87 -18.57 8.13
N VAL A 204 6.17 -19.60 7.66
CA VAL A 204 5.03 -19.45 6.76
C VAL A 204 3.74 -19.33 7.56
N GLY A 205 3.01 -18.23 7.42
CA GLY A 205 1.67 -18.11 7.96
C GLY A 205 0.63 -18.86 7.13
N LEU A 206 -0.30 -19.54 7.79
CA LEU A 206 -1.53 -20.06 7.20
C LEU A 206 -2.71 -19.17 7.65
N PRO A 207 -3.31 -18.35 6.77
CA PRO A 207 -4.40 -17.46 7.17
C PRO A 207 -5.64 -18.24 7.62
N VAL A 208 -6.07 -18.02 8.86
CA VAL A 208 -7.25 -18.67 9.46
C VAL A 208 -8.52 -18.03 8.93
N LYS A 209 -9.49 -18.84 8.48
CA LYS A 209 -10.79 -18.34 7.99
C LYS A 209 -11.60 -17.67 9.12
N LYS A 210 -12.15 -16.50 8.83
CA LYS A 210 -12.94 -15.65 9.73
C LYS A 210 -14.27 -15.24 9.05
N PRO A 211 -15.22 -16.18 8.93
CA PRO A 211 -16.49 -15.92 8.25
C PRO A 211 -17.31 -14.86 8.99
N GLY A 212 -17.89 -13.92 8.25
CA GLY A 212 -18.65 -12.79 8.78
C GLY A 212 -17.81 -11.71 9.49
N GLU A 213 -16.49 -11.82 9.55
CA GLU A 213 -15.63 -10.78 10.12
C GLU A 213 -15.15 -9.77 9.07
N LEU A 214 -15.05 -8.52 9.49
CA LEU A 214 -14.57 -7.36 8.73
C LEU A 214 -13.23 -6.91 9.30
N ALA A 215 -12.19 -6.93 8.47
CA ALA A 215 -10.89 -6.37 8.82
C ALA A 215 -10.57 -5.04 8.12
N LEU A 216 -9.56 -4.33 8.62
CA LEU A 216 -9.12 -3.03 8.13
C LEU A 216 -7.59 -3.01 7.96
N CYS A 217 -7.16 -2.68 6.75
CA CYS A 217 -5.77 -2.49 6.37
C CYS A 217 -5.33 -1.01 6.53
N GLY A 218 -4.88 -0.62 7.74
CA GLY A 218 -4.51 0.76 8.07
C GLY A 218 -3.14 1.21 7.54
N LYS A 219 -2.38 0.32 6.89
CA LYS A 219 -1.09 0.59 6.22
C LYS A 219 -0.01 1.11 7.20
N VAL A 220 0.96 1.87 6.68
CA VAL A 220 2.11 2.39 7.45
C VAL A 220 1.67 3.50 8.42
N ALA A 221 1.75 3.20 9.71
CA ALA A 221 1.65 4.18 10.78
C ALA A 221 3.00 4.88 10.93
N TYR A 222 3.08 6.15 10.51
CA TYR A 222 4.32 6.93 10.55
C TYR A 222 4.22 8.11 11.54
N GLY A 223 5.11 8.13 12.53
CA GLY A 223 4.94 8.91 13.77
C GLY A 223 4.88 10.44 13.67
N HIS A 224 5.12 11.03 12.50
CA HIS A 224 4.96 12.47 12.25
C HIS A 224 3.60 12.85 11.64
N GLU A 225 2.80 11.87 11.22
CA GLU A 225 1.47 12.05 10.61
C GLU A 225 0.31 11.76 11.57
N LEU A 226 0.57 11.11 12.71
CA LEU A 226 -0.46 10.65 13.64
C LEU A 226 -0.64 11.59 14.84
N ASP A 227 -1.80 12.25 14.90
CA ASP A 227 -2.29 12.94 16.09
C ASP A 227 -2.83 11.92 17.12
N PRO A 228 -2.36 11.91 18.38
CA PRO A 228 -2.79 10.93 19.38
C PRO A 228 -4.29 10.91 19.67
N ARG A 229 -4.99 12.05 19.59
CA ARG A 229 -6.41 12.16 19.94
C ARG A 229 -7.29 11.73 18.75
N LYS A 230 -7.01 12.21 17.54
CA LYS A 230 -7.66 11.72 16.31
C LYS A 230 -7.48 10.21 16.14
N LEU A 231 -6.33 9.66 16.52
CA LEU A 231 -6.05 8.22 16.42
C LEU A 231 -6.94 7.38 17.36
N VAL A 232 -7.22 7.84 18.59
CA VAL A 232 -8.17 7.17 19.49
C VAL A 232 -9.61 7.31 18.99
N GLU A 233 -9.99 8.50 18.49
CA GLU A 233 -11.30 8.71 17.84
C GLU A 233 -11.49 7.77 16.64
N TRP A 234 -10.48 7.62 15.80
CA TRP A 234 -10.48 6.69 14.67
C TRP A 234 -10.66 5.25 15.14
N PHE A 235 -9.88 4.78 16.11
CA PHE A 235 -9.98 3.39 16.60
C PHE A 235 -11.36 3.05 17.17
N GLU A 236 -11.95 3.90 18.03
CA GLU A 236 -13.31 3.64 18.53
C GLU A 236 -14.37 3.79 17.42
N MET A 237 -14.19 4.68 16.44
CA MET A 237 -15.13 4.81 15.32
C MET A 237 -15.13 3.58 14.40
N GLN A 238 -13.96 3.03 14.05
CA GLN A 238 -13.87 1.78 13.29
C GLN A 238 -14.51 0.63 14.06
N ARG A 239 -14.28 0.54 15.38
CA ARG A 239 -14.89 -0.45 16.26
C ARG A 239 -16.43 -0.31 16.32
N LEU A 240 -16.94 0.90 16.46
CA LEU A 240 -18.37 1.22 16.51
C LEU A 240 -19.08 0.87 15.20
N LEU A 241 -18.41 1.08 14.06
CA LEU A 241 -18.89 0.65 12.74
C LEU A 241 -18.87 -0.88 12.52
N GLY A 242 -18.31 -1.64 13.47
CA GLY A 242 -18.29 -3.11 13.43
C GLY A 242 -17.07 -3.72 12.72
N VAL A 243 -15.91 -3.05 12.76
CA VAL A 243 -14.62 -3.65 12.38
C VAL A 243 -14.13 -4.56 13.51
N ASP A 244 -13.83 -5.82 13.19
CA ASP A 244 -13.42 -6.85 14.15
C ASP A 244 -11.89 -6.89 14.35
N LYS A 245 -11.13 -6.55 13.29
CA LYS A 245 -9.66 -6.50 13.34
C LYS A 245 -9.06 -5.38 12.49
N ILE A 246 -8.03 -4.72 12.99
CA ILE A 246 -7.27 -3.68 12.31
C ILE A 246 -5.80 -4.11 12.25
N LEU A 247 -5.16 -4.01 11.08
CA LEU A 247 -3.75 -4.30 10.87
C LEU A 247 -3.01 -3.02 10.47
N ILE A 248 -1.93 -2.69 11.17
CA ILE A 248 -1.07 -1.52 10.87
C ILE A 248 0.41 -1.89 10.94
N TYR A 249 1.25 -1.00 10.42
CA TYR A 249 2.71 -1.17 10.33
C TYR A 249 3.40 -0.01 11.08
N ASP A 250 3.86 -0.24 12.31
CA ASP A 250 4.56 0.75 13.14
C ASP A 250 5.93 1.07 12.55
N LEU A 251 6.04 2.27 11.96
CA LEU A 251 7.28 2.86 11.50
C LEU A 251 7.61 4.11 12.32
N ASN A 252 8.61 3.99 13.20
CA ASN A 252 9.20 5.09 13.98
C ASN A 252 8.19 5.90 14.83
N ASN A 253 7.15 5.27 15.36
CA ASN A 253 6.18 5.96 16.23
C ASN A 253 6.75 6.32 17.61
N ASN A 254 6.25 7.43 18.18
CA ASN A 254 6.63 7.89 19.51
C ASN A 254 6.02 7.03 20.64
N LYS A 255 6.44 7.25 21.89
CA LYS A 255 5.96 6.47 23.06
C LYS A 255 4.44 6.55 23.23
N THR A 256 3.84 7.72 23.04
CA THR A 256 2.39 7.96 23.20
C THR A 256 1.59 7.16 22.18
N VAL A 257 1.95 7.23 20.90
CA VAL A 257 1.30 6.46 19.82
C VAL A 257 1.48 4.95 20.04
N ARG A 258 2.65 4.50 20.50
CA ARG A 258 2.87 3.09 20.86
C ARG A 258 2.06 2.63 22.07
N LYS A 259 1.75 3.51 23.02
CA LYS A 259 0.84 3.21 24.14
C LYS A 259 -0.60 3.02 23.67
N ILE A 260 -1.07 3.85 22.73
CA ILE A 260 -2.36 3.66 22.05
C ILE A 260 -2.40 2.30 21.33
N PHE A 261 -1.34 1.94 20.58
CA PHE A 261 -1.26 0.64 19.93
C PHE A 261 -1.21 -0.54 20.92
N GLY A 262 -0.60 -0.36 22.09
CA GLY A 262 -0.63 -1.33 23.19
C GLY A 262 -2.06 -1.61 23.66
N HIS A 263 -2.79 -0.56 24.05
CA HIS A 263 -4.19 -0.66 24.50
C HIS A 263 -5.10 -1.31 23.45
N TYR A 264 -5.01 -0.89 22.17
CA TYR A 264 -5.86 -1.50 21.14
C TYR A 264 -5.49 -2.94 20.77
N ARG A 265 -4.23 -3.34 20.97
CA ARG A 265 -3.81 -4.74 20.89
C ARG A 265 -4.34 -5.58 22.05
N GLU A 266 -4.33 -5.02 23.27
CA GLU A 266 -4.88 -5.67 24.48
C GLU A 266 -6.40 -5.86 24.38
N THR A 267 -7.13 -4.94 23.75
CA THR A 267 -8.56 -5.13 23.42
C THR A 267 -8.83 -6.12 22.26
N GLY A 268 -7.78 -6.67 21.64
CA GLY A 268 -7.87 -7.56 20.49
C GLY A 268 -8.14 -6.88 19.13
N LEU A 269 -8.56 -5.62 19.13
CA LEU A 269 -8.92 -4.87 17.91
C LEU A 269 -7.74 -4.66 16.95
N LEU A 270 -6.53 -4.44 17.48
CA LEU A 270 -5.36 -4.05 16.67
C LEU A 270 -4.25 -5.11 16.68
N ASP A 271 -3.74 -5.44 15.49
CA ASP A 271 -2.46 -6.12 15.30
C ASP A 271 -1.43 -5.10 14.77
N PRO A 272 -0.60 -4.50 15.65
CA PRO A 272 0.46 -3.57 15.23
C PRO A 272 1.72 -4.36 14.86
N LEU A 273 1.99 -4.46 13.56
CA LEU A 273 3.21 -5.09 13.05
C LEU A 273 4.40 -4.13 13.16
N PRO A 274 5.57 -4.56 13.64
CA PRO A 274 6.78 -3.74 13.57
C PRO A 274 7.21 -3.58 12.12
N TYR A 275 7.63 -2.37 11.73
CA TYR A 275 8.08 -2.08 10.36
C TYR A 275 9.41 -1.32 10.37
N LYS A 276 10.29 -1.69 9.43
CA LYS A 276 11.64 -1.13 9.25
C LYS A 276 11.88 -1.01 7.74
N LEU A 277 12.57 0.03 7.29
CA LEU A 277 12.93 0.18 5.88
C LEU A 277 14.37 -0.31 5.66
N PRO A 278 14.60 -1.39 4.89
CA PRO A 278 15.93 -1.93 4.64
C PRO A 278 16.58 -1.29 3.40
N GLY A 279 17.87 -1.58 3.22
CA GLY A 279 18.64 -1.20 2.04
C GLY A 279 19.07 0.27 2.00
N ARG A 280 19.72 0.64 0.90
CA ARG A 280 20.43 1.92 0.76
C ARG A 280 19.47 3.09 0.45
N ASN A 281 19.73 4.31 0.93
CA ASN A 281 20.75 4.66 1.92
C ASN A 281 20.41 4.07 3.30
N TRP A 282 21.42 3.56 4.01
CA TRP A 282 21.20 2.90 5.30
C TRP A 282 20.60 3.88 6.33
N GLY A 283 19.70 3.38 7.18
CA GLY A 283 18.92 4.18 8.12
C GLY A 283 17.81 5.02 7.47
N ARG A 284 17.46 4.79 6.19
CA ARG A 284 16.45 5.58 5.47
C ARG A 284 15.10 5.64 6.19
N VAL A 285 14.56 6.85 6.26
CA VAL A 285 13.14 7.12 6.51
C VAL A 285 12.34 7.02 5.21
N MET A 286 11.02 7.11 5.30
CA MET A 286 10.12 7.16 4.16
C MET A 286 10.25 8.51 3.44
N THR A 287 10.93 8.53 2.29
CA THR A 287 11.17 9.73 1.46
C THR A 287 10.30 9.73 0.20
N SER A 288 10.10 10.88 -0.44
CA SER A 288 9.26 10.99 -1.65
C SER A 288 9.70 10.06 -2.79
N LYS A 289 11.01 9.79 -2.92
CA LYS A 289 11.58 8.93 -3.96
C LYS A 289 11.15 7.46 -3.84
N ASN A 290 11.15 6.91 -2.61
CA ASN A 290 10.81 5.49 -2.37
C ASN A 290 9.41 5.28 -1.77
N CYS A 291 8.69 6.36 -1.46
CA CYS A 291 7.40 6.36 -0.74
C CYS A 291 6.37 5.35 -1.29
N PHE A 292 6.34 5.13 -2.61
CA PHE A 292 5.48 4.11 -3.22
C PHE A 292 5.88 2.68 -2.81
N ASN A 293 7.15 2.30 -2.96
CA ASN A 293 7.67 0.99 -2.53
C ASN A 293 7.48 0.79 -1.02
N ASP A 294 7.81 1.82 -0.23
CA ASP A 294 7.74 1.79 1.23
C ASP A 294 6.32 1.62 1.76
N ARG A 295 5.32 2.17 1.08
CA ARG A 295 3.89 2.04 1.43
C ARG A 295 3.24 0.79 0.80
N VAL A 296 3.52 0.43 -0.46
CA VAL A 296 2.80 -0.65 -1.16
C VAL A 296 3.08 -2.04 -0.58
N LEU A 297 4.28 -2.29 -0.04
CA LEU A 297 4.59 -3.55 0.65
C LEU A 297 3.60 -3.84 1.78
N SER A 298 3.29 -2.82 2.59
CA SER A 298 2.31 -2.94 3.68
C SER A 298 0.93 -3.35 3.20
N ILE A 299 0.53 -2.99 1.98
CA ILE A 299 -0.77 -3.36 1.40
C ILE A 299 -0.77 -4.84 0.96
N TRP A 300 0.35 -5.34 0.44
CA TRP A 300 0.47 -6.73 -0.02
C TRP A 300 0.61 -7.75 1.12
N ASP A 301 1.44 -7.47 2.13
CA ASP A 301 1.52 -8.31 3.34
C ASP A 301 0.19 -8.35 4.08
N CYS A 302 -0.52 -7.22 4.10
CA CYS A 302 -1.86 -7.10 4.67
C CYS A 302 -2.91 -7.92 3.91
N ARG A 303 -2.87 -7.92 2.56
CA ARG A 303 -3.70 -8.81 1.71
C ARG A 303 -3.55 -10.28 2.12
N LEU A 304 -2.32 -10.70 2.42
CA LEU A 304 -2.01 -12.08 2.77
C LEU A 304 -2.44 -12.44 4.19
N ARG A 305 -2.13 -11.59 5.18
CA ARG A 305 -2.55 -11.81 6.58
C ARG A 305 -4.06 -11.83 6.75
N LEU A 306 -4.74 -10.89 6.10
CA LEU A 306 -6.19 -10.74 6.17
C LEU A 306 -6.93 -11.59 5.12
N ALA A 307 -6.24 -12.51 4.43
CA ALA A 307 -6.86 -13.37 3.43
C ALA A 307 -8.00 -14.25 3.98
N GLY A 308 -8.01 -14.54 5.27
CA GLY A 308 -9.04 -15.35 5.90
C GLY A 308 -10.38 -14.66 6.14
N TYR A 309 -10.47 -13.33 6.06
CA TYR A 309 -11.68 -12.56 6.33
C TYR A 309 -12.60 -12.49 5.10
N ASP A 310 -13.91 -12.27 5.31
CA ASP A 310 -14.85 -12.10 4.20
C ASP A 310 -14.79 -10.69 3.59
N TYR A 311 -14.51 -9.66 4.42
CA TYR A 311 -14.36 -8.27 3.98
C TYR A 311 -13.09 -7.63 4.54
N VAL A 312 -12.37 -6.87 3.71
CA VAL A 312 -11.22 -6.08 4.15
C VAL A 312 -11.24 -4.66 3.56
N MET A 313 -11.09 -3.64 4.39
CA MET A 313 -11.02 -2.23 3.97
C MET A 313 -9.58 -1.74 3.73
N GLY A 314 -9.38 -0.90 2.72
CA GLY A 314 -8.08 -0.33 2.33
C GLY A 314 -7.90 1.16 2.66
N ILE A 315 -8.30 1.61 3.86
CA ILE A 315 -8.33 3.03 4.27
C ILE A 315 -7.10 3.49 5.05
N ASP A 316 -6.88 4.80 5.12
CA ASP A 316 -5.81 5.44 5.90
C ASP A 316 -6.31 5.79 7.33
N MET A 317 -5.41 6.08 8.27
CA MET A 317 -5.75 6.34 9.70
C MET A 317 -6.42 7.71 9.97
N ASP A 318 -6.71 8.46 8.91
CA ASP A 318 -7.45 9.73 8.90
C ASP A 318 -8.76 9.63 8.09
N GLU A 319 -9.17 8.41 7.70
CA GLU A 319 -10.32 8.11 6.85
C GLU A 319 -11.36 7.19 7.53
N VAL A 320 -12.65 7.47 7.36
CA VAL A 320 -13.77 6.65 7.84
C VAL A 320 -14.76 6.40 6.70
N ILE A 321 -15.06 5.14 6.36
CA ILE A 321 -16.15 4.82 5.43
C ILE A 321 -17.46 4.93 6.20
N LEU A 322 -18.38 5.80 5.76
CA LEU A 322 -19.60 6.13 6.48
C LEU A 322 -20.86 5.89 5.62
N PRO A 323 -21.67 4.85 5.93
CA PRO A 323 -22.97 4.66 5.30
C PRO A 323 -23.95 5.77 5.67
N ARG A 324 -24.74 6.26 4.69
CA ARG A 324 -25.73 7.33 4.89
C ARG A 324 -26.95 6.91 5.71
N LYS A 325 -27.26 5.61 5.74
CA LYS A 325 -28.48 5.07 6.37
C LYS A 325 -28.25 3.96 7.40
N ALA A 326 -27.08 3.30 7.37
CA ALA A 326 -26.72 2.26 8.33
C ALA A 326 -25.74 2.79 9.40
N LEU A 327 -25.75 2.15 10.57
CA LEU A 327 -24.81 2.40 11.68
C LEU A 327 -23.66 1.38 11.73
N SER A 328 -23.70 0.32 10.91
CA SER A 328 -22.64 -0.69 10.82
C SER A 328 -22.31 -1.02 9.37
N LEU A 329 -21.04 -1.31 9.11
CA LEU A 329 -20.50 -1.59 7.78
C LEU A 329 -20.85 -3.00 7.28
N LYS A 330 -20.86 -4.01 8.15
CA LYS A 330 -21.03 -5.42 7.73
C LYS A 330 -22.36 -5.69 7.01
N PRO A 331 -23.54 -5.26 7.52
CA PRO A 331 -24.80 -5.44 6.80
C PRO A 331 -24.83 -4.66 5.48
N PHE A 332 -24.29 -3.45 5.46
CA PHE A 332 -24.25 -2.58 4.28
C PHE A 332 -23.34 -3.15 3.17
N PHE A 333 -22.18 -3.70 3.53
CA PHE A 333 -21.29 -4.39 2.59
C PHE A 333 -21.92 -5.66 2.05
N ASN A 334 -22.55 -6.48 2.89
CA ASN A 334 -23.27 -7.68 2.44
C ASN A 334 -24.37 -7.34 1.42
N GLU A 335 -25.16 -6.30 1.68
CA GLU A 335 -26.19 -5.79 0.76
C GLU A 335 -25.59 -5.33 -0.58
N GLN A 336 -24.54 -4.51 -0.57
CA GLN A 336 -23.95 -3.98 -1.82
C GLN A 336 -23.17 -5.05 -2.61
N PHE A 337 -22.44 -5.95 -1.95
CA PHE A 337 -21.77 -7.07 -2.63
C PHE A 337 -22.78 -8.07 -3.22
N SER A 338 -23.94 -8.27 -2.57
CA SER A 338 -25.02 -9.09 -3.13
C SER A 338 -25.61 -8.49 -4.41
N LYS A 339 -25.86 -7.17 -4.43
CA LYS A 339 -26.31 -6.45 -5.65
C LYS A 339 -25.29 -6.50 -6.78
N HIS A 340 -24.01 -6.58 -6.46
CA HIS A 340 -22.90 -6.61 -7.42
C HIS A 340 -22.21 -7.98 -7.43
N GLY A 341 -22.99 -9.07 -7.43
CA GLY A 341 -22.59 -10.44 -7.05
C GLY A 341 -21.23 -10.97 -7.50
N GLN A 342 -20.66 -10.52 -8.63
CA GLN A 342 -19.34 -10.93 -9.15
C GLN A 342 -18.16 -9.99 -8.87
N THR A 343 -18.36 -8.82 -8.24
CA THR A 343 -17.27 -7.87 -7.96
C THR A 343 -16.33 -8.38 -6.87
N ALA A 344 -15.04 -8.08 -7.04
CA ALA A 344 -14.05 -8.21 -5.98
C ALA A 344 -14.06 -7.04 -4.99
N SER A 345 -14.60 -5.87 -5.35
CA SER A 345 -14.41 -4.63 -4.57
C SER A 345 -15.39 -3.48 -4.82
N LEU A 346 -15.79 -2.84 -3.74
CA LEU A 346 -16.64 -1.64 -3.71
C LEU A 346 -15.78 -0.41 -3.37
N PHE A 347 -16.02 0.69 -4.07
CA PHE A 347 -15.23 1.92 -4.04
C PHE A 347 -16.06 3.13 -3.67
N PHE A 348 -15.46 4.07 -2.94
CA PHE A 348 -16.17 5.19 -2.30
C PHE A 348 -15.55 6.55 -2.67
N ASN A 349 -16.41 7.52 -2.99
CA ASN A 349 -15.99 8.91 -3.14
C ASN A 349 -15.61 9.52 -1.78
N VAL A 350 -14.66 10.47 -1.79
CA VAL A 350 -14.12 11.10 -0.58
C VAL A 350 -14.73 12.49 -0.35
N GLN A 351 -15.16 12.75 0.88
CA GLN A 351 -15.44 14.09 1.40
C GLN A 351 -14.27 14.52 2.28
N PHE A 352 -13.62 15.61 1.92
CA PHE A 352 -12.50 16.14 2.68
C PHE A 352 -13.00 17.14 3.72
N PHE A 353 -12.76 16.83 4.99
CA PHE A 353 -12.98 17.70 6.14
C PHE A 353 -11.64 18.35 6.46
N VAL A 354 -11.50 19.63 6.09
CA VAL A 354 -10.19 20.30 6.05
C VAL A 354 -9.94 21.11 7.31
N GLU A 355 -8.85 20.81 8.01
CA GLU A 355 -8.51 21.37 9.33
C GLU A 355 -8.38 22.90 9.31
N GLU A 356 -7.83 23.45 8.23
CA GLU A 356 -7.61 24.88 8.01
C GLU A 356 -8.91 25.69 7.79
N TRP A 357 -10.07 25.04 7.71
CA TRP A 357 -11.38 25.72 7.71
C TRP A 357 -11.89 26.07 9.10
N GLY A 358 -11.26 25.55 10.15
CA GLY A 358 -11.70 25.67 11.53
C GLY A 358 -12.86 24.73 11.89
N PRO A 359 -13.08 24.47 13.20
CA PRO A 359 -14.20 23.69 13.68
C PRO A 359 -15.52 24.46 13.50
N VAL A 360 -16.59 23.73 13.18
CA VAL A 360 -17.97 24.26 13.13
C VAL A 360 -18.55 24.39 14.55
N ASN A 361 -18.20 23.45 15.44
CA ASN A 361 -18.48 23.54 16.86
C ASN A 361 -17.19 23.30 17.65
N SER A 362 -16.55 24.35 18.14
CA SER A 362 -15.31 24.27 18.92
C SER A 362 -15.47 23.69 20.33
N THR A 363 -16.70 23.56 20.84
CA THR A 363 -16.97 22.96 22.17
C THR A 363 -17.36 21.48 22.10
N ALA A 364 -17.48 20.91 20.88
CA ALA A 364 -17.74 19.48 20.74
C ALA A 364 -16.57 18.64 21.29
N PRO A 365 -16.84 17.56 22.05
CA PRO A 365 -15.83 16.85 22.83
C PRO A 365 -14.83 16.03 21.99
N LEU A 366 -15.13 15.77 20.72
CA LEU A 366 -14.34 14.98 19.78
C LEU A 366 -14.09 15.76 18.48
N ILE A 367 -12.89 15.62 17.91
CA ILE A 367 -12.46 16.30 16.68
C ILE A 367 -13.37 15.92 15.50
N PHE A 368 -13.79 14.66 15.37
CA PHE A 368 -14.77 14.20 14.38
C PHE A 368 -16.16 14.86 14.50
N LEU A 369 -16.50 15.42 15.66
CA LEU A 369 -17.75 16.16 15.91
C LEU A 369 -17.56 17.69 15.82
N GLN A 370 -16.31 18.18 15.93
CA GLN A 370 -15.96 19.58 15.74
C GLN A 370 -15.96 19.98 14.25
N TYR A 371 -15.44 19.13 13.37
CA TYR A 371 -15.28 19.41 11.95
C TYR A 371 -16.44 18.85 11.11
N LEU A 372 -17.48 19.66 10.90
CA LEU A 372 -18.68 19.28 10.14
C LEU A 372 -18.74 19.84 8.71
N ASN A 373 -17.81 20.73 8.31
CA ASN A 373 -17.74 21.25 6.94
C ASN A 373 -16.83 20.38 6.07
N SER A 374 -17.36 19.91 4.94
CA SER A 374 -16.64 19.07 3.96
C SER A 374 -16.72 19.63 2.54
N THR A 375 -15.91 19.10 1.62
CA THR A 375 -16.24 19.20 0.19
C THR A 375 -17.46 18.34 -0.14
N SER A 376 -18.15 18.65 -1.25
CA SER A 376 -18.96 17.63 -1.94
C SER A 376 -18.12 16.37 -2.25
N PRO A 377 -18.73 15.17 -2.34
CA PRO A 377 -17.99 13.92 -2.55
C PRO A 377 -17.19 13.90 -3.87
N ARG A 378 -15.90 13.57 -3.81
CA ARG A 378 -14.96 13.60 -4.94
C ARG A 378 -14.47 12.21 -5.35
N ARG A 379 -14.06 12.08 -6.62
CA ARG A 379 -13.27 10.94 -7.14
C ARG A 379 -11.75 11.13 -6.97
N GLU A 380 -11.33 12.01 -6.07
CA GLU A 380 -9.93 12.14 -5.66
C GLU A 380 -9.65 11.18 -4.49
N ARG A 381 -8.50 10.48 -4.49
CA ARG A 381 -7.98 9.68 -3.36
C ARG A 381 -8.88 8.54 -2.83
N TYR A 382 -9.90 8.15 -3.58
CA TYR A 382 -10.87 7.10 -3.23
C TYR A 382 -10.24 5.81 -2.69
N LYS A 383 -10.92 5.16 -1.74
CA LYS A 383 -10.54 3.85 -1.19
C LYS A 383 -11.68 2.84 -1.39
N TYR A 384 -11.45 1.63 -0.89
CA TYR A 384 -12.28 0.46 -1.17
C TYR A 384 -12.46 -0.47 0.05
N VAL A 385 -13.48 -1.30 -0.03
CA VAL A 385 -13.56 -2.60 0.62
C VAL A 385 -13.46 -3.69 -0.44
N TYR A 386 -12.79 -4.81 -0.13
CA TYR A 386 -12.65 -5.94 -1.04
C TYR A 386 -12.97 -7.27 -0.35
N ILE A 387 -13.31 -8.29 -1.16
CA ILE A 387 -13.48 -9.68 -0.72
C ILE A 387 -12.18 -10.44 -1.04
N PRO A 388 -11.41 -10.90 -0.05
CA PRO A 388 -10.10 -11.52 -0.30
C PRO A 388 -10.10 -12.73 -1.24
N SER A 389 -11.16 -13.54 -1.24
CA SER A 389 -11.31 -14.70 -2.15
C SER A 389 -11.48 -14.31 -3.62
N ARG A 390 -11.76 -13.04 -3.91
CA ARG A 390 -11.96 -12.49 -5.26
C ARG A 390 -10.82 -11.57 -5.71
N THR A 391 -9.90 -11.23 -4.81
CA THR A 391 -8.85 -10.22 -5.01
C THR A 391 -7.47 -10.84 -5.21
N HIS A 392 -6.93 -10.66 -6.40
CA HIS A 392 -5.59 -11.10 -6.76
C HIS A 392 -4.51 -10.23 -6.12
N GLN A 393 -4.57 -8.90 -6.33
CA GLN A 393 -3.55 -7.94 -5.90
C GLN A 393 -4.15 -6.57 -5.60
N LEU A 394 -3.38 -5.71 -4.91
CA LEU A 394 -3.82 -4.42 -4.39
C LEU A 394 -2.79 -3.29 -4.63
N GLN A 395 -3.28 -2.05 -4.66
CA GLN A 395 -2.53 -0.81 -4.46
C GLN A 395 -3.39 0.17 -3.64
N THR A 396 -2.86 1.35 -3.26
CA THR A 396 -3.58 2.34 -2.44
C THR A 396 -4.94 2.76 -3.00
N HIS A 397 -5.09 2.77 -4.32
CA HIS A 397 -6.32 3.17 -5.02
C HIS A 397 -6.76 2.15 -6.09
N THR A 398 -6.31 0.89 -6.02
CA THR A 398 -6.58 -0.10 -7.08
C THR A 398 -6.73 -1.49 -6.50
N VAL A 399 -7.71 -2.24 -7.01
CA VAL A 399 -7.94 -3.66 -6.70
C VAL A 399 -7.91 -4.44 -8.02
N PHE A 400 -7.03 -5.43 -8.10
CA PHE A 400 -6.98 -6.37 -9.22
C PHE A 400 -7.73 -7.64 -8.81
N SER A 401 -8.78 -8.00 -9.54
CA SER A 401 -9.57 -9.21 -9.28
C SER A 401 -8.87 -10.47 -9.78
N TYR A 402 -9.27 -11.63 -9.26
CA TYR A 402 -8.98 -12.92 -9.89
C TYR A 402 -9.82 -13.11 -11.16
N PRO A 403 -9.37 -13.93 -12.13
CA PRO A 403 -10.17 -14.31 -13.29
C PRO A 403 -11.56 -14.83 -12.89
N GLY A 404 -12.60 -14.41 -13.62
CA GLY A 404 -14.00 -14.71 -13.29
C GLY A 404 -14.69 -13.66 -12.41
N HIS A 405 -13.94 -12.77 -11.73
CA HIS A 405 -14.49 -11.68 -10.93
C HIS A 405 -14.27 -10.31 -11.59
N SER A 406 -15.28 -9.44 -11.50
CA SER A 406 -15.17 -8.05 -11.96
C SER A 406 -14.39 -7.20 -10.96
N GLY A 407 -13.74 -6.15 -11.47
CA GLY A 407 -12.92 -5.25 -10.66
C GLY A 407 -13.74 -4.22 -9.87
N MET A 408 -13.39 -2.95 -10.04
CA MET A 408 -13.80 -1.84 -9.19
C MET A 408 -15.25 -1.39 -9.45
N ILE A 409 -16.14 -1.51 -8.47
CA ILE A 409 -17.49 -0.91 -8.50
C ILE A 409 -17.51 0.36 -7.65
N PHE A 410 -17.66 1.53 -8.28
CA PHE A 410 -17.86 2.80 -7.56
C PHE A 410 -19.32 2.93 -7.12
N LEU A 411 -19.54 3.05 -5.82
CA LEU A 411 -20.86 3.26 -5.23
C LEU A 411 -21.31 4.72 -5.33
N ASP A 412 -22.62 4.92 -5.30
CA ASP A 412 -23.24 6.24 -5.24
C ASP A 412 -22.95 6.92 -3.88
N PRO A 413 -22.52 8.20 -3.83
CA PRO A 413 -22.24 8.92 -2.58
C PRO A 413 -23.44 9.09 -1.63
N ASN A 414 -24.66 8.87 -2.11
CA ASN A 414 -25.90 8.82 -1.32
C ASN A 414 -26.09 7.48 -0.59
N LEU A 415 -25.27 6.46 -0.88
CA LEU A 415 -25.20 5.20 -0.14
C LEU A 415 -24.11 5.26 0.95
N ALA A 416 -22.88 5.63 0.57
CA ALA A 416 -21.76 5.82 1.50
C ALA A 416 -20.64 6.69 0.89
N THR A 417 -19.86 7.35 1.75
CA THR A 417 -18.66 8.11 1.39
C THR A 417 -17.52 7.84 2.37
N ILE A 418 -16.29 8.19 1.98
CA ILE A 418 -15.17 8.30 2.92
C ILE A 418 -15.15 9.71 3.50
N PHE A 419 -15.16 9.83 4.81
CA PHE A 419 -14.88 11.06 5.55
C PHE A 419 -13.37 11.12 5.78
N HIS A 420 -12.67 12.10 5.18
CA HIS A 420 -11.22 12.27 5.30
C HIS A 420 -10.90 13.53 6.10
N PHE A 421 -10.51 13.39 7.37
CA PHE A 421 -10.21 14.48 8.28
C PHE A 421 -8.73 14.86 8.19
N ARG A 422 -8.40 15.98 7.56
CA ARG A 422 -7.02 16.23 7.12
C ARG A 422 -6.63 17.70 7.02
N LYS A 423 -5.32 17.95 7.01
CA LYS A 423 -4.73 19.18 6.45
C LYS A 423 -4.92 19.27 4.94
N CYS A 424 -4.98 20.50 4.46
CA CYS A 424 -5.36 20.83 3.10
C CYS A 424 -4.49 20.09 2.05
N PRO A 425 -5.10 19.42 1.04
CA PRO A 425 -4.34 18.72 0.00
C PRO A 425 -3.40 19.69 -0.75
N ARG A 426 -2.11 19.34 -0.85
CA ARG A 426 -1.09 20.18 -1.51
C ARG A 426 -1.29 20.29 -3.02
N GLU A 427 -2.10 19.40 -3.57
CA GLU A 427 -2.44 19.32 -4.99
C GLU A 427 -3.57 20.29 -5.39
N TRP A 428 -4.26 20.89 -4.41
CA TRP A 428 -5.31 21.87 -4.68
C TRP A 428 -4.74 23.27 -4.93
N LYS A 429 -5.23 23.94 -5.98
CA LYS A 429 -4.84 25.31 -6.35
C LYS A 429 -5.12 26.36 -5.26
N SER A 430 -6.13 26.11 -4.43
CA SER A 430 -6.45 26.93 -3.27
C SER A 430 -7.12 26.08 -2.19
N CYS A 431 -7.02 26.50 -0.94
CA CYS A 431 -7.67 25.81 0.18
C CYS A 431 -9.15 26.23 0.37
N ASN A 432 -9.81 26.77 -0.66
CA ASN A 432 -11.19 27.25 -0.56
C ASN A 432 -12.09 26.76 -1.71
N PRO A 433 -12.28 25.43 -1.87
CA PRO A 433 -13.37 24.91 -2.71
C PRO A 433 -14.75 25.20 -2.08
N PRO A 434 -15.84 25.05 -2.86
CA PRO A 434 -17.19 25.00 -2.30
C PRO A 434 -17.31 23.95 -1.19
N ARG A 435 -17.98 24.33 -0.10
CA ARG A 435 -18.15 23.53 1.11
C ARG A 435 -19.63 23.18 1.32
N ILE A 436 -19.89 22.04 1.94
CA ILE A 436 -21.19 21.62 2.46
C ILE A 436 -21.05 21.27 3.94
N THR A 437 -22.07 21.50 4.75
CA THR A 437 -22.12 20.99 6.13
C THR A 437 -22.69 19.57 6.10
N ASP A 438 -21.98 18.61 6.70
CA ASP A 438 -22.37 17.20 6.74
C ASP A 438 -22.44 16.68 8.19
N ASN A 439 -23.66 16.56 8.68
CA ASN A 439 -23.95 16.13 10.05
C ASN A 439 -24.01 14.60 10.23
N ASN A 440 -23.67 13.79 9.21
CA ASN A 440 -23.83 12.32 9.28
C ASN A 440 -22.97 11.66 10.38
N MET A 441 -21.91 12.32 10.87
CA MET A 441 -21.09 11.83 11.99
C MET A 441 -21.79 12.00 13.36
N LEU A 442 -22.66 13.01 13.51
CA LEU A 442 -23.35 13.29 14.78
C LEU A 442 -24.26 12.13 15.23
N ARG A 443 -24.75 11.31 14.29
CA ARG A 443 -25.55 10.10 14.54
C ARG A 443 -24.85 9.07 15.45
N PHE A 444 -23.53 9.18 15.62
CA PHE A 444 -22.73 8.28 16.44
C PHE A 444 -22.29 8.90 17.77
N GLN A 445 -22.59 10.17 18.03
CA GLN A 445 -22.02 10.93 19.15
C GLN A 445 -22.28 10.25 20.51
N ASP A 446 -23.50 9.76 20.74
CA ASP A 446 -23.97 9.30 22.05
C ASP A 446 -23.25 8.01 22.48
N GLU A 447 -22.80 7.21 21.51
CA GLU A 447 -21.92 6.05 21.74
C GLU A 447 -20.42 6.40 21.66
N LEU A 448 -20.02 7.22 20.68
CA LEU A 448 -18.60 7.47 20.39
C LEU A 448 -17.92 8.30 21.49
N VAL A 449 -18.61 9.32 22.02
CA VAL A 449 -18.07 10.21 23.07
C VAL A 449 -17.64 9.44 24.33
N PRO A 450 -18.51 8.65 25.00
CA PRO A 450 -18.11 7.90 26.19
C PRO A 450 -17.06 6.82 25.89
N ARG A 451 -17.10 6.17 24.71
CA ARG A 451 -16.09 5.19 24.28
C ARG A 451 -14.70 5.83 24.18
N VAL A 452 -14.59 6.96 23.48
CA VAL A 452 -13.32 7.67 23.27
C VAL A 452 -12.80 8.26 24.59
N GLN A 453 -13.65 8.88 25.41
CA GLN A 453 -13.22 9.40 26.72
C GLN A 453 -12.70 8.29 27.63
N ALA A 454 -13.35 7.13 27.66
CA ALA A 454 -12.87 5.96 28.41
C ALA A 454 -11.56 5.40 27.85
N ALA A 455 -11.35 5.43 26.53
CA ALA A 455 -10.09 5.02 25.91
C ALA A 455 -8.96 6.01 26.22
N MET A 456 -9.17 7.32 26.01
CA MET A 456 -8.20 8.39 26.33
C MET A 456 -7.73 8.31 27.79
N LYS A 457 -8.66 8.09 28.74
CA LYS A 457 -8.32 7.91 30.16
C LYS A 457 -7.38 6.71 30.42
N ARG A 458 -7.53 5.59 29.68
CA ARG A 458 -6.63 4.42 29.82
C ARG A 458 -5.25 4.66 29.21
N VAL A 459 -5.15 5.48 28.18
CA VAL A 459 -3.87 5.80 27.53
C VAL A 459 -3.18 7.05 28.11
N GLU A 460 -3.79 7.75 29.07
CA GLU A 460 -3.34 9.04 29.62
C GLU A 460 -3.17 10.13 28.54
N LEU A 461 -4.29 10.50 27.90
CA LEU A 461 -4.38 11.56 26.87
C LEU A 461 -5.30 12.72 27.25
#